data_AF-A0A2V8FZL1-F1
#
_entry.id   AF-A0A2V8FZL1-F1
#
_cell.length_a   1.000
_cell.length_b   1.000
_cell.length_c   1.000
_cell.angle_alpha   90.00
_cell.angle_beta   90.00
_cell.angle_gamma   90.00
#
_symmetry.space_group_name_H-M   'P 1'
#
loop_
_entity.id
_entity.type
_entity.pdbx_description
1 polymer ?
#
loop_
_entity_poly.entity_id
_entity_poly.type
_entity_poly.pdbx_seq_one_letter_code
_entity_poly.pdbx_strand_id
1 'polypeptide(L)'
;LLQIVGIAVDPVRDLLVVSTYSRLPGGVTGLLIFKRTDSGNVEPQRVIAGPKTGITRLRQIGLDPATGRIFVAAINNEYLPPYDVDKPRAGLPPDVELPSPWNTGSEGFVGVWHDEGDNGDVPPHSLIKGRSTGIVHPAGVTFNAKDGEVIAPDAVWNGLFTFLKPELFRPPDSRSSR
;
A
#
# COMPACT_ATOMS: atom_id res chain seq x y z
N LEU A 1 19.46 -1.92 -0.35
CA LEU A 1 18.37 -2.85 0.01
C LEU A 1 17.05 -2.23 -0.41
N LEU A 2 16.11 -3.03 -0.94
CA LEU A 2 14.70 -2.63 -0.98
C LEU A 2 14.24 -2.47 0.47
N GLN A 3 13.73 -1.29 0.83
CA GLN A 3 13.11 -1.06 2.12
C GLN A 3 11.71 -1.68 2.10
N ILE A 4 11.64 -2.97 2.40
CA ILE A 4 10.39 -3.72 2.56
C ILE A 4 9.68 -3.22 3.82
N VAL A 5 8.41 -2.85 3.69
CA VAL A 5 7.63 -2.24 4.79
C VAL A 5 6.27 -2.86 5.03
N GLY A 6 5.84 -3.76 4.16
CA GLY A 6 4.65 -4.55 4.35
C GLY A 6 4.76 -5.85 3.57
N ILE A 7 4.15 -6.88 4.13
CA ILE A 7 4.09 -8.21 3.56
C ILE A 7 2.71 -8.78 3.87
N ALA A 8 2.10 -9.42 2.89
CA ALA A 8 0.84 -10.14 3.04
C ALA A 8 0.90 -11.44 2.24
N VAL A 9 0.18 -12.45 2.71
CA VAL A 9 0.19 -13.80 2.13
C VAL A 9 -1.23 -14.18 1.76
N ASP A 10 -1.42 -14.65 0.53
CA ASP A 10 -2.61 -15.42 0.18
C ASP A 10 -2.23 -16.92 0.15
N PRO A 11 -2.64 -17.71 1.14
CA PRO A 11 -2.39 -19.15 1.14
C PRO A 11 -3.30 -19.94 0.20
N VAL A 12 -4.43 -19.39 -0.24
CA VAL A 12 -5.38 -20.02 -1.18
C VAL A 12 -4.85 -19.93 -2.61
N ARG A 13 -4.29 -18.77 -2.98
CA ARG A 13 -3.73 -18.51 -4.32
C ARG A 13 -2.21 -18.69 -4.41
N ASP A 14 -1.57 -19.07 -3.30
CA ASP A 14 -0.12 -19.25 -3.15
C ASP A 14 0.71 -17.98 -3.48
N LEU A 15 0.20 -16.80 -3.09
CA LEU A 15 0.82 -15.51 -3.38
C LEU A 15 1.49 -14.89 -2.15
N LEU A 16 2.59 -14.19 -2.41
CA LEU A 16 3.27 -13.30 -1.47
C LEU A 16 3.25 -11.88 -2.05
N VAL A 17 2.57 -10.95 -1.39
CA VAL A 17 2.51 -9.55 -1.78
C VAL A 17 3.43 -8.74 -0.87
N VAL A 18 4.23 -7.86 -1.45
CA VAL A 18 5.24 -7.08 -0.76
C VAL A 18 5.09 -5.61 -1.13
N SER A 19 5.04 -4.73 -0.13
CA SER A 19 5.17 -3.29 -0.32
C SER A 19 6.59 -2.82 0.00
N THR A 20 7.10 -1.90 -0.82
CA THR A 20 8.43 -1.32 -0.68
C THR A 20 8.38 0.20 -0.69
N TYR A 21 9.22 0.84 0.13
CA TYR A 21 9.50 2.27 0.03
C TYR A 21 10.52 2.60 -1.05
N SER A 22 11.38 1.65 -1.42
CA SER A 22 12.43 1.88 -2.41
C SER A 22 11.85 1.93 -3.81
N ARG A 23 12.28 2.93 -4.59
CA ARG A 23 12.04 2.98 -6.02
C ARG A 23 12.69 1.76 -6.68
N LEU A 24 11.89 0.97 -7.38
CA LEU A 24 12.33 -0.13 -8.21
C LEU A 24 13.15 0.41 -9.41
N PRO A 25 13.92 -0.44 -10.12
CA PRO A 25 14.49 -0.06 -11.41
C PRO A 25 13.42 0.58 -12.31
N GLY A 26 13.74 1.74 -12.90
CA GLY A 26 12.75 2.56 -13.60
C GLY A 26 12.07 3.64 -12.73
N GLY A 27 12.44 3.76 -11.45
CA GLY A 27 12.02 4.86 -10.59
C GLY A 27 10.63 4.70 -9.97
N VAL A 28 10.00 3.54 -10.11
CA VAL A 28 8.60 3.30 -9.72
C VAL A 28 8.49 2.76 -8.29
N THR A 29 7.46 3.20 -7.57
CA THR A 29 7.03 2.64 -6.27
C THR A 29 5.77 1.81 -6.52
N GLY A 30 5.67 0.63 -5.90
CA GLY A 30 4.50 -0.23 -6.12
C GLY A 30 4.51 -1.50 -5.29
N LEU A 31 3.50 -2.33 -5.54
CA LEU A 31 3.40 -3.67 -4.96
C LEU A 31 4.17 -4.67 -5.82
N LEU A 32 4.93 -5.53 -5.16
CA LEU A 32 5.56 -6.68 -5.80
C LEU A 32 4.77 -7.94 -5.43
N ILE A 33 4.48 -8.79 -6.40
CA ILE A 33 3.75 -10.04 -6.18
C ILE A 33 4.61 -11.21 -6.62
N PHE A 34 4.83 -12.17 -5.72
CA PHE A 34 5.60 -13.39 -5.93
C PHE A 34 4.73 -14.63 -5.65
N LYS A 35 5.18 -15.81 -6.05
CA LYS A 35 4.69 -17.05 -5.44
C LYS A 35 5.26 -17.16 -4.03
N ARG A 36 4.50 -17.74 -3.12
CA ARG A 36 4.96 -18.03 -1.75
C ARG A 36 6.11 -19.03 -1.71
N THR A 37 6.25 -19.85 -2.76
CA THR A 37 7.28 -20.88 -2.92
C THR A 37 8.50 -20.43 -3.73
N ASP A 38 8.51 -19.18 -4.21
CA ASP A 38 9.66 -18.63 -4.92
C ASP A 38 10.90 -18.56 -4.00
N SER A 39 12.08 -18.83 -4.56
CA SER A 39 13.33 -18.86 -3.79
C SER A 39 14.50 -18.32 -4.61
N GLY A 40 15.47 -17.69 -3.93
CA GLY A 40 16.62 -17.05 -4.57
C GLY A 40 16.29 -15.69 -5.16
N ASN A 41 16.99 -15.32 -6.25
CA ASN A 41 16.86 -14.03 -6.91
C ASN A 41 15.85 -14.09 -8.06
N VAL A 42 14.58 -14.32 -7.73
CA VAL A 42 13.50 -14.34 -8.73
C VAL A 42 12.94 -12.94 -8.95
N GLU A 43 12.45 -12.69 -10.16
CA GLU A 43 11.68 -11.49 -10.45
C GLU A 43 10.24 -11.63 -9.92
N PRO A 44 9.58 -10.52 -9.53
CA PRO A 44 8.15 -10.55 -9.20
C PRO A 44 7.33 -11.03 -10.40
N GLN A 45 6.31 -11.85 -10.15
CA GLN A 45 5.38 -12.30 -11.18
C GLN A 45 4.52 -11.16 -11.73
N ARG A 46 4.19 -10.21 -10.86
CA ARG A 46 3.44 -9.00 -11.19
C ARG A 46 3.98 -7.84 -10.37
N VAL A 47 3.85 -6.65 -10.94
CA VAL A 47 4.18 -5.40 -10.27
C VAL A 47 3.04 -4.42 -10.49
N ILE A 48 2.37 -3.99 -9.43
CA ILE A 48 1.34 -2.95 -9.50
C ILE A 48 2.02 -1.62 -9.18
N ALA A 49 2.29 -0.83 -10.21
CA ALA A 49 3.03 0.42 -10.11
C ALA A 49 2.71 1.32 -11.30
N GLY A 50 2.86 2.63 -11.11
CA GLY A 50 2.67 3.62 -12.17
C GLY A 50 1.73 4.76 -11.76
N PRO A 51 1.60 5.80 -12.62
CA PRO A 51 0.87 7.01 -12.27
C PRO A 51 -0.61 6.80 -11.91
N LYS A 52 -1.32 5.86 -12.58
CA LYS A 52 -2.73 5.57 -12.33
C LYS A 52 -2.97 4.88 -10.99
N THR A 53 -1.95 4.22 -10.44
CA THR A 53 -2.06 3.64 -9.09
C THR A 53 -2.23 4.72 -8.02
N GLY A 54 -1.73 5.93 -8.25
CA GLY A 54 -1.63 7.00 -7.26
C GLY A 54 -0.64 6.73 -6.13
N ILE A 55 0.10 5.62 -6.17
CA ILE A 55 1.07 5.23 -5.14
C ILE A 55 2.38 5.96 -5.39
N THR A 56 2.74 6.87 -4.48
CA THR A 56 4.09 7.47 -4.44
C THR A 56 4.90 6.90 -3.28
N ARG A 57 4.23 6.52 -2.19
CA ARG A 57 4.88 5.96 -1.01
C ARG A 57 3.95 5.01 -0.23
N LEU A 58 4.37 3.76 -0.10
CA LEU A 58 3.63 2.70 0.58
C LEU A 58 3.96 2.58 2.06
N ARG A 59 3.03 2.03 2.84
CA ARG A 59 3.28 1.53 4.20
C ARG A 59 2.91 0.05 4.26
N GLN A 60 2.00 -0.27 5.15
CA GLN A 60 1.48 -1.60 5.33
C GLN A 60 0.44 -1.93 4.25
N ILE A 61 0.29 -3.23 4.04
CA ILE A 61 -0.76 -3.83 3.24
C ILE A 61 -1.49 -4.88 4.08
N GLY A 62 -2.75 -5.13 3.76
CA GLY A 62 -3.52 -6.28 4.22
C GLY A 62 -4.04 -7.05 3.01
N LEU A 63 -4.22 -8.36 3.13
CA LEU A 63 -4.78 -9.19 2.07
C LEU A 63 -5.89 -10.04 2.68
N ASP A 64 -7.06 -10.05 2.04
CA ASP A 64 -8.16 -10.96 2.38
C ASP A 64 -8.17 -12.16 1.42
N PRO A 65 -7.74 -13.37 1.86
CA PRO A 65 -7.69 -14.53 0.99
C PRO A 65 -9.06 -14.99 0.49
N ALA A 66 -10.14 -14.67 1.22
CA ALA A 66 -11.49 -15.06 0.80
C ALA A 66 -11.92 -14.34 -0.48
N THR A 67 -11.47 -13.10 -0.68
CA THR A 67 -11.87 -12.26 -1.81
C THR A 67 -10.74 -11.96 -2.78
N GLY A 68 -9.47 -12.20 -2.40
CA GLY A 68 -8.29 -11.82 -3.18
C GLY A 68 -8.03 -10.30 -3.16
N ARG A 69 -8.61 -9.56 -2.21
CA ARG A 69 -8.45 -8.10 -2.14
C ARG A 69 -7.20 -7.73 -1.36
N ILE A 70 -6.38 -6.88 -1.96
CA ILE A 70 -5.22 -6.25 -1.35
C ILE A 70 -5.62 -4.85 -0.90
N PHE A 71 -5.63 -4.62 0.41
CA PHE A 71 -5.81 -3.32 1.03
C PHE A 71 -4.44 -2.67 1.19
N VAL A 72 -4.29 -1.44 0.72
CA VAL A 72 -3.01 -0.75 0.67
C VAL A 72 -3.11 0.59 1.38
N ALA A 73 -2.31 0.78 2.44
CA ALA A 73 -2.10 2.10 3.01
C ALA A 73 -0.99 2.81 2.25
N ALA A 74 -1.38 3.72 1.36
CA ALA A 74 -0.46 4.62 0.67
C ALA A 74 -0.35 5.91 1.48
N ILE A 75 0.73 6.07 2.23
CA ILE A 75 0.94 7.27 3.05
C ILE A 75 1.21 8.50 2.18
N ASN A 76 1.85 8.30 1.03
CA ASN A 76 2.19 9.33 0.04
C ASN A 76 2.82 10.62 0.61
N ASN A 77 3.47 10.53 1.77
CA ASN A 77 4.24 11.62 2.32
C ASN A 77 5.61 11.64 1.63
N GLU A 78 5.92 12.67 0.85
CA GLU A 78 7.20 12.77 0.15
C GLU A 78 8.34 13.22 1.08
N TYR A 79 8.45 12.58 2.25
CA TYR A 79 9.53 12.80 3.19
C TYR A 79 10.69 11.85 2.95
N LEU A 80 11.88 12.42 2.85
CA LEU A 80 13.13 11.68 2.78
C LEU A 80 13.93 11.96 4.06
N PRO A 81 14.29 10.92 4.84
CA PRO A 81 15.01 11.12 6.10
C PRO A 81 16.39 11.75 5.86
N PRO A 82 16.92 12.50 6.84
CA PRO A 82 18.23 13.14 6.72
C PRO A 82 19.41 12.16 6.67
N TYR A 83 19.19 10.89 7.05
CA TYR A 83 20.23 9.86 7.14
C TYR A 83 19.93 8.67 6.22
N ASP A 84 20.98 8.19 5.57
CA ASP A 84 21.07 6.87 4.94
C ASP A 84 21.60 5.87 5.97
N VAL A 85 20.70 5.35 6.82
CA VAL A 85 20.98 4.40 7.92
C VAL A 85 21.96 4.96 8.96
N ASP A 86 23.24 5.04 8.65
CA ASP A 86 24.34 5.37 9.56
C ASP A 86 25.10 6.64 9.17
N LYS A 87 24.81 7.24 8.00
CA LYS A 87 25.45 8.47 7.54
C LYS A 87 24.44 9.50 7.05
N PRO A 88 24.77 10.81 7.10
CA PRO A 88 23.95 11.83 6.46
C PRO A 88 23.74 11.53 4.97
N ARG A 89 22.53 11.77 4.50
CA ARG A 89 22.17 11.62 3.09
C ARG A 89 23.05 12.51 2.23
N ALA A 90 23.59 11.97 1.14
CA ALA A 90 24.46 12.72 0.24
C ALA A 90 23.78 13.98 -0.32
N GLY A 91 24.52 15.09 -0.37
CA GLY A 91 24.02 16.37 -0.88
C GLY A 91 23.08 17.13 0.08
N LEU A 92 22.95 16.68 1.33
CA LEU A 92 22.17 17.36 2.35
C LEU A 92 23.06 18.31 3.18
N PRO A 93 22.82 19.63 3.20
CA PRO A 93 23.52 20.54 4.09
C PRO A 93 23.31 20.17 5.57
N PRO A 94 24.29 20.36 6.46
CA PRO A 94 24.15 20.03 7.89
C PRO A 94 23.05 20.82 8.62
N ASP A 95 22.70 21.99 8.10
CA ASP A 95 21.80 22.98 8.67
C ASP A 95 20.47 23.11 7.91
N VAL A 96 20.18 22.18 7.00
CA VAL A 96 18.93 22.23 6.23
C VAL A 96 17.72 22.02 7.14
N GLU A 97 16.73 22.90 7.01
CA GLU A 97 15.42 22.68 7.61
C GLU A 97 14.62 21.71 6.73
N LEU A 98 14.34 20.52 7.25
CA LEU A 98 13.51 19.55 6.56
C LEU A 98 12.04 19.78 6.89
N PRO A 99 11.13 19.71 5.88
CA PRO A 99 9.71 19.80 6.15
C PRO A 99 9.28 18.64 7.05
N SER A 100 8.28 18.91 7.90
CA SER A 100 7.66 17.85 8.70
C SER A 100 7.20 16.71 7.78
N PRO A 101 7.48 15.44 8.12
CA PRO A 101 7.00 14.29 7.36
C PRO A 101 5.47 14.21 7.29
N TRP A 102 4.77 15.00 8.10
CA TRP A 102 3.33 14.99 8.25
C TRP A 102 2.64 16.22 7.63
N ASN A 103 3.41 17.12 7.00
CA ASN A 103 2.90 18.32 6.32
C ASN A 103 3.46 18.43 4.90
N THR A 104 3.21 17.41 4.07
CA THR A 104 3.84 17.27 2.75
C THR A 104 2.99 17.81 1.59
N GLY A 105 1.79 18.36 1.87
CA GLY A 105 0.87 18.87 0.84
C GLY A 105 0.21 17.80 -0.03
N SER A 106 0.54 16.54 0.17
CA SER A 106 0.02 15.36 -0.54
C SER A 106 -0.75 14.46 0.43
N GLU A 107 -2.04 14.24 0.16
CA GLU A 107 -2.84 13.28 0.94
C GLU A 107 -2.61 11.85 0.43
N GLY A 108 -2.35 10.95 1.38
CA GLY A 108 -2.42 9.52 1.22
C GLY A 108 -3.85 9.00 1.10
N PHE A 109 -3.97 7.68 1.09
CA PHE A 109 -5.25 6.98 0.97
C PHE A 109 -5.13 5.51 1.38
N VAL A 110 -6.28 4.89 1.61
CA VAL A 110 -6.40 3.43 1.59
C VAL A 110 -7.00 3.02 0.25
N GLY A 111 -6.25 2.24 -0.54
CA GLY A 111 -6.67 1.76 -1.85
C GLY A 111 -6.84 0.25 -1.85
N VAL A 112 -7.70 -0.26 -2.73
CA VAL A 112 -7.98 -1.69 -2.85
C VAL A 112 -7.68 -2.16 -4.27
N TRP A 113 -6.82 -3.16 -4.37
CA TRP A 113 -6.49 -3.88 -5.60
C TRP A 113 -6.89 -5.35 -5.48
N HIS A 114 -6.82 -6.09 -6.58
CA HIS A 114 -6.95 -7.54 -6.58
C HIS A 114 -5.57 -8.18 -6.66
N ASP A 115 -5.38 -9.30 -5.99
CA ASP A 115 -4.14 -10.06 -6.02
C ASP A 115 -3.95 -10.83 -7.34
N GLU A 116 -5.05 -11.23 -7.98
CA GLU A 116 -5.10 -11.79 -9.31
C GLU A 116 -5.53 -10.75 -10.36
N GLY A 117 -4.92 -10.83 -11.54
CA GLY A 117 -5.27 -9.99 -12.69
C GLY A 117 -4.62 -8.60 -12.71
N ASP A 118 -4.50 -7.91 -11.58
CA ASP A 118 -3.90 -6.58 -11.53
C ASP A 118 -2.38 -6.64 -11.77
N ASN A 119 -1.91 -5.97 -12.81
CA ASN A 119 -0.50 -5.86 -13.18
C ASN A 119 -0.22 -4.57 -13.95
N GLY A 120 0.89 -3.91 -13.64
CA GLY A 120 1.30 -2.64 -14.22
C GLY A 120 0.55 -1.44 -13.64
N ASP A 121 0.26 -0.47 -14.51
CA ASP A 121 -0.33 0.82 -14.14
C ASP A 121 -1.87 0.75 -14.01
N VAL A 122 -2.33 0.03 -12.99
CA VAL A 122 -3.76 -0.21 -12.72
C VAL A 122 -4.24 0.66 -11.56
N PRO A 123 -5.31 1.48 -11.74
CA PRO A 123 -5.88 2.25 -10.65
C PRO A 123 -6.53 1.33 -9.59
N PRO A 124 -6.68 1.80 -8.34
CA PRO A 124 -7.38 1.01 -7.33
C PRO A 124 -8.85 0.81 -7.72
N HIS A 125 -9.38 -0.40 -7.48
CA HIS A 125 -10.80 -0.74 -7.67
C HIS A 125 -11.69 -0.08 -6.62
N SER A 126 -11.14 0.31 -5.48
CA SER A 126 -11.83 1.12 -4.46
C SER A 126 -10.84 2.01 -3.70
N LEU A 127 -11.33 3.17 -3.26
CA LEU A 127 -10.49 4.21 -2.65
C LEU A 127 -11.20 4.84 -1.44
N ILE A 128 -10.53 4.84 -0.29
CA ILE A 128 -10.90 5.61 0.90
C ILE A 128 -9.91 6.78 0.98
N LYS A 129 -10.38 7.96 0.59
CA LYS A 129 -9.60 9.21 0.51
C LYS A 129 -10.49 10.42 0.70
N GLY A 130 -9.87 11.53 1.10
CA GLY A 130 -10.43 12.86 1.02
C GLY A 130 -11.03 13.33 2.35
N ARG A 131 -11.28 14.63 2.43
CA ARG A 131 -11.60 15.34 3.68
C ARG A 131 -12.71 14.69 4.51
N SER A 132 -13.75 14.17 3.87
CA SER A 132 -14.89 13.54 4.57
C SER A 132 -14.55 12.23 5.27
N THR A 133 -13.47 11.55 4.86
CA THR A 133 -13.01 10.31 5.50
C THR A 133 -12.15 10.56 6.73
N GLY A 134 -11.55 11.75 6.82
CA GLY A 134 -10.53 12.06 7.82
C GLY A 134 -9.17 11.41 7.54
N ILE A 135 -9.02 10.49 6.59
CA ILE A 135 -7.71 9.94 6.25
C ILE A 135 -6.86 11.01 5.57
N VAL A 136 -5.65 11.19 6.09
CA VAL A 136 -4.63 12.09 5.56
C VAL A 136 -3.40 11.26 5.22
N HIS A 137 -2.74 10.66 6.21
CA HIS A 137 -1.50 9.89 6.04
C HIS A 137 -1.67 8.51 6.72
N PRO A 138 -2.31 7.52 6.08
CA PRO A 138 -2.52 6.21 6.67
C PRO A 138 -1.20 5.48 6.84
N ALA A 139 -0.86 5.14 8.08
CA ALA A 139 0.40 4.47 8.43
C ALA A 139 0.31 2.94 8.27
N GLY A 140 -0.90 2.41 8.17
CA GLY A 140 -1.18 1.01 7.93
C GLY A 140 -2.65 0.76 7.60
N VAL A 141 -2.99 -0.50 7.35
CA VAL A 141 -4.37 -0.93 7.11
C VAL A 141 -4.55 -2.36 7.58
N THR A 142 -5.69 -2.63 8.19
CA THR A 142 -6.21 -3.97 8.49
C THR A 142 -7.72 -3.96 8.29
N PHE A 143 -8.37 -5.10 8.50
CA PHE A 143 -9.80 -5.22 8.31
C PHE A 143 -10.40 -6.29 9.23
N ASN A 144 -11.69 -6.12 9.51
CA ASN A 144 -12.54 -7.14 10.10
C ASN A 144 -13.56 -7.55 9.03
N ALA A 145 -13.21 -8.59 8.26
CA ALA A 145 -14.01 -9.03 7.11
C ALA A 145 -15.43 -9.50 7.51
N LYS A 146 -15.57 -10.06 8.73
CA LYS A 146 -16.85 -10.57 9.24
C LYS A 146 -17.86 -9.44 9.40
N ASP A 147 -17.43 -8.32 9.96
CA ASP A 147 -18.31 -7.16 10.21
C ASP A 147 -18.19 -6.10 9.10
N GLY A 148 -17.36 -6.36 8.10
CA GLY A 148 -17.21 -5.53 6.91
C GLY A 148 -16.43 -4.25 7.16
N GLU A 149 -15.47 -4.25 8.09
CA GLU A 149 -14.77 -3.03 8.50
C GLU A 149 -13.36 -2.95 7.90
N VAL A 150 -12.98 -1.76 7.43
CA VAL A 150 -11.60 -1.41 7.09
C VAL A 150 -11.07 -0.46 8.15
N ILE A 151 -9.91 -0.78 8.71
CA ILE A 151 -9.35 -0.07 9.86
C ILE A 151 -7.97 0.48 9.47
N ALA A 152 -7.74 1.78 9.68
CA ALA A 152 -6.50 2.44 9.32
C ALA A 152 -6.05 3.43 10.40
N PRO A 153 -4.84 3.29 10.98
CA PRO A 153 -4.23 4.34 11.77
C PRO A 153 -3.72 5.47 10.87
N ASP A 154 -3.91 6.71 11.32
CA ASP A 154 -3.46 7.91 10.61
C ASP A 154 -2.38 8.66 11.40
N ALA A 155 -1.27 8.97 10.73
CA ALA A 155 -0.11 9.60 11.33
C ALA A 155 -0.29 11.10 11.63
N VAL A 156 -1.24 11.77 10.96
CA VAL A 156 -1.52 13.20 11.19
C VAL A 156 -2.49 13.37 12.35
N TRP A 157 -3.54 12.56 12.40
CA TRP A 157 -4.54 12.65 13.47
C TRP A 157 -4.12 11.97 14.78
N ASN A 158 -3.03 11.19 14.77
CA ASN A 158 -2.66 10.31 15.89
C ASN A 158 -3.85 9.43 16.32
N GLY A 159 -4.61 8.93 15.34
CA GLY A 159 -5.91 8.31 15.55
C GLY A 159 -6.09 7.04 14.72
N LEU A 160 -7.05 6.22 15.16
CA LEU A 160 -7.49 5.03 14.44
C LEU A 160 -8.86 5.30 13.82
N PHE A 161 -8.99 5.08 12.51
CA PHE A 161 -10.24 5.21 11.80
C PHE A 161 -10.78 3.84 11.42
N THR A 162 -12.09 3.65 11.57
CA THR A 162 -12.81 2.45 11.12
C THR A 162 -13.87 2.87 10.11
N PHE A 163 -13.88 2.20 8.97
CA PHE A 163 -14.82 2.43 7.87
C PHE A 163 -15.65 1.17 7.64
N LEU A 164 -16.97 1.29 7.74
CA LEU A 164 -17.88 0.21 7.40
C LEU A 164 -18.05 0.11 5.88
N LYS A 165 -17.56 -0.99 5.30
CA LYS A 165 -17.45 -1.30 3.87
C LYS A 165 -17.73 -2.79 3.58
N PRO A 166 -18.91 -3.33 3.94
CA PRO A 166 -19.22 -4.75 3.76
C PRO A 166 -19.17 -5.21 2.29
N GLU A 167 -19.36 -4.31 1.33
CA GLU A 167 -19.22 -4.59 -0.10
C GLU A 167 -17.81 -5.06 -0.49
N LEU A 168 -16.77 -4.64 0.25
CA LEU A 168 -15.38 -5.04 0.04
C LEU A 168 -15.05 -6.44 0.57
N PHE A 169 -16.01 -7.16 1.13
CA PHE A 169 -15.81 -8.52 1.65
C PHE A 169 -16.78 -9.54 1.06
N ARG A 170 -17.54 -9.15 0.03
CA ARG A 170 -18.36 -10.08 -0.75
C ARG A 170 -17.49 -10.78 -1.80
N PRO A 171 -17.59 -12.11 -1.96
CA PRO A 171 -16.98 -12.80 -3.08
C PRO A 171 -17.49 -12.24 -4.42
N PRO A 172 -16.71 -12.32 -5.51
CA PRO A 172 -17.23 -12.06 -6.84
C PRO A 172 -18.48 -12.93 -7.07
N ASP A 173 -19.63 -12.32 -7.40
CA ASP A 173 -20.88 -13.05 -7.58
C ASP A 173 -20.68 -14.23 -8.55
N SER A 174 -21.09 -15.44 -8.16
CA SER A 174 -21.16 -16.61 -9.04
C SER A 174 -22.29 -16.51 -10.08
N ARG A 175 -22.60 -15.30 -10.55
CA ARG A 175 -23.71 -14.99 -11.47
C ARG A 175 -23.22 -14.20 -12.66
N SER A 176 -22.68 -14.93 -13.63
CA SER A 176 -22.89 -14.64 -15.05
C SER A 176 -23.01 -15.96 -15.80
N SER A 177 -24.14 -16.63 -15.58
CA SER A 177 -24.67 -17.63 -16.51
C SER A 177 -26.18 -17.40 -16.61
N ARG A 178 -26.56 -16.41 -17.41
CA ARG A 178 -27.87 -16.33 -18.04
C ARG A 178 -27.69 -15.77 -19.44
#